data_AF-A0AAI9LBE4-F1
#
_entry.id   AF-A0AAI9LBE4-F1
#
_cell.length_a   1.000
_cell.length_b   1.000
_cell.length_c   1.000
_cell.angle_alpha   90.00
_cell.angle_beta   90.00
_cell.angle_gamma   90.00
#
_symmetry.space_group_name_H-M   'P 1'
#
loop_
_entity.id
_entity.type
_entity.pdbx_description
1 polymer ?
#
loop_
_entity_poly.entity_id
_entity_poly.type
_entity_poly.pdbx_seq_one_letter_code
_entity_poly.pdbx_strand_id
1 'polypeptide(L)'
;MYQTNLTGFGIRFALTDGWAGLFTPAPQTATFSAASPSISAAEYFSAEIIVTGPMESGTLTGLPSMTVQFSGSCFNTVTRTVTITPGTRIVANSCTVTTPHVEAALPPVRLASLLPVGNVSAERADFNISFSCPTGIGVYITLTDATRPGNRTNNLSLTPDSAAQGIALRLSSGGTPITFGADSAVRGNPGQWYVGPSAATTLVPLTARYVSTGTVIPGAVRALATFTLSYQ
;
A
#
# COMPACT_ATOMS: atom_id res chain seq x y z
N MET A 1 13.21 -5.61 18.29
CA MET A 1 12.42 -4.51 17.69
C MET A 1 11.26 -4.24 18.62
N TYR A 2 11.03 -2.98 18.97
CA TYR A 2 10.10 -2.57 20.03
C TYR A 2 8.96 -1.78 19.42
N GLN A 3 7.71 -2.14 19.71
CA GLN A 3 6.55 -1.44 19.16
C GLN A 3 6.41 -0.04 19.78
N THR A 4 5.88 0.90 18.99
CA THR A 4 5.54 2.25 19.46
C THR A 4 4.04 2.35 19.77
N ASN A 5 3.59 3.51 20.25
CA ASN A 5 2.16 3.82 20.38
C ASN A 5 1.41 3.98 19.04
N LEU A 6 2.11 4.03 17.90
CA LEU A 6 1.51 4.11 16.58
C LEU A 6 1.59 2.77 15.86
N THR A 7 0.46 2.31 15.33
CA THR A 7 0.39 1.09 14.54
C THR A 7 1.28 1.19 13.30
N GLY A 8 1.98 0.11 12.98
CA GLY A 8 2.90 0.04 11.84
C GLY A 8 4.26 0.68 12.06
N PHE A 9 4.55 1.20 13.26
CA PHE A 9 5.87 1.75 13.60
C PHE A 9 6.52 1.02 14.78
N GLY A 10 7.76 0.60 14.57
CA GLY A 10 8.62 0.04 15.60
C GLY A 10 9.94 0.82 15.69
N ILE A 11 10.64 0.65 16.80
CA ILE A 11 11.99 1.16 17.00
C ILE A 11 12.98 -0.01 17.02
N ARG A 12 14.10 0.17 16.31
CA ARG A 12 15.29 -0.66 16.44
C ARG A 12 16.40 0.15 17.07
N PHE A 13 16.99 -0.41 18.13
CA PHE A 13 18.17 0.16 18.75
C PHE A 13 19.43 -0.54 18.25
N ALA A 14 20.53 0.20 18.19
CA ALA A 14 21.86 -0.30 17.89
C ALA A 14 22.91 0.36 18.79
N LEU A 15 23.99 -0.37 19.04
CA LEU A 15 25.18 0.11 19.75
C LEU A 15 26.40 -0.10 18.87
N THR A 16 27.47 0.68 19.08
CA THR A 16 28.75 0.39 18.45
C THR A 16 29.46 -0.77 19.15
N ASP A 17 30.08 -1.67 18.40
CA ASP A 17 30.96 -2.73 18.94
C ASP A 17 32.30 -2.12 19.42
N GLY A 18 32.29 -1.53 20.62
CA GLY A 18 33.34 -0.67 21.12
C GLY A 18 33.34 0.74 20.50
N TRP A 19 34.28 1.58 20.92
CA TRP A 19 34.37 3.00 20.50
C TRP A 19 34.42 3.16 18.97
N ALA A 20 35.21 2.33 18.29
CA ALA A 20 35.52 2.46 16.87
C ALA A 20 34.75 1.46 16.01
N GLY A 21 33.86 0.68 16.64
CA GLY A 21 33.11 -0.38 15.98
C GLY A 21 31.97 0.14 15.12
N LEU A 22 31.44 -0.75 14.30
CA LEU A 22 30.21 -0.52 13.56
C LEU A 22 29.00 -0.63 14.49
N PHE A 23 27.90 0.04 14.10
CA PHE A 23 26.61 -0.16 14.75
C PHE A 23 26.11 -1.60 14.51
N THR A 24 25.87 -2.31 15.59
CA THR A 24 25.31 -3.65 15.64
C THR A 24 23.92 -3.58 16.31
N PRO A 25 22.96 -4.46 16.00
CA PRO A 25 21.63 -4.43 16.60
C PRO A 25 21.64 -4.77 18.10
N ALA A 26 20.83 -4.09 18.91
CA ALA A 26 20.61 -4.43 20.32
C ALA A 26 19.61 -5.61 20.50
N PRO A 27 19.67 -6.38 21.61
CA PRO A 27 20.61 -6.27 22.73
C PRO A 27 21.98 -6.90 22.42
N GLN A 28 23.01 -6.42 23.13
CA GLN A 28 24.38 -6.91 23.03
C GLN A 28 25.00 -7.03 24.41
N THR A 29 26.09 -7.79 24.51
CA THR A 29 26.85 -7.92 25.75
C THR A 29 28.31 -7.64 25.47
N ALA A 30 28.85 -6.64 26.14
CA ALA A 30 30.27 -6.31 26.14
C ALA A 30 30.83 -6.46 27.56
N THR A 31 31.97 -7.12 27.68
CA THR A 31 32.70 -7.26 28.95
C THR A 31 33.99 -6.48 28.89
N PHE A 32 34.23 -5.63 29.88
CA PHE A 32 35.41 -4.79 29.92
C PHE A 32 36.43 -5.35 30.90
N SER A 33 37.66 -5.53 30.44
CA SER A 33 38.81 -5.86 31.29
C SER A 33 39.76 -4.67 31.31
N ALA A 34 40.22 -4.24 32.48
CA ALA A 34 41.26 -3.22 32.55
C ALA A 34 42.57 -3.74 31.94
N ALA A 35 42.97 -3.18 30.80
CA ALA A 35 44.38 -3.17 30.41
C ALA A 35 45.03 -1.94 31.05
N SER A 36 46.17 -2.13 31.71
CA SER A 36 46.99 -1.03 32.22
C SER A 36 47.53 -0.18 31.05
N PRO A 37 47.53 1.17 31.11
CA PRO A 37 46.95 2.05 32.13
C PRO A 37 45.54 2.53 31.73
N SER A 38 44.72 2.88 32.74
CA SER A 38 43.41 3.56 32.67
C SER A 38 42.85 3.83 31.26
N ILE A 39 42.08 2.89 30.74
CA ILE A 39 41.38 2.98 29.46
C ILE A 39 39.96 3.54 29.64
N SER A 40 39.61 4.55 28.86
CA SER A 40 38.23 5.00 28.68
C SER A 40 37.59 4.23 27.53
N ALA A 41 36.35 3.77 27.75
CA ALA A 41 35.53 3.19 26.69
C ALA A 41 34.33 4.10 26.45
N ALA A 42 34.02 4.31 25.18
CA ALA A 42 32.79 4.96 24.75
C ALA A 42 32.03 4.00 23.85
N GLU A 43 30.71 4.00 23.96
CA GLU A 43 29.81 3.39 23.00
C GLU A 43 28.80 4.44 22.55
N TYR A 44 28.46 4.40 21.27
CA TYR A 44 27.43 5.25 20.70
C TYR A 44 26.15 4.45 20.51
N PHE A 45 25.02 5.15 20.55
CA PHE A 45 23.69 4.55 20.45
C PHE A 45 22.95 5.14 19.25
N SER A 46 22.22 4.30 18.53
CA SER A 46 21.31 4.71 17.47
C SER A 46 19.92 4.15 17.75
N ALA A 47 18.90 4.93 17.42
CA ALA A 47 17.50 4.53 17.44
C ALA A 47 16.90 4.85 16.08
N GLU A 48 16.43 3.82 15.38
CA GLU A 48 15.86 3.92 14.05
C GLU A 48 14.37 3.59 14.10
N ILE A 49 13.55 4.43 13.46
CA ILE A 49 12.15 4.12 13.20
C ILE A 49 12.08 3.15 12.03
N ILE A 50 11.35 2.05 12.21
CA ILE A 50 11.13 1.03 11.20
C ILE A 50 9.63 0.90 10.94
N VAL A 51 9.26 0.81 9.66
CA VAL A 51 7.90 0.49 9.25
C VAL A 51 7.69 -1.02 9.38
N THR A 52 6.68 -1.41 10.14
CA THR A 52 6.39 -2.80 10.55
C THR A 52 5.05 -3.31 10.05
N GLY A 53 4.24 -2.44 9.43
CA GLY A 53 2.90 -2.76 8.94
C GLY A 53 2.17 -1.52 8.41
N PRO A 54 0.83 -1.58 8.25
CA PRO A 54 0.00 -0.44 7.87
C PRO A 54 0.24 0.77 8.78
N MET A 55 0.44 1.94 8.20
CA MET A 55 0.90 3.14 8.90
C MET A 55 -0.26 4.03 9.33
N GLU A 56 -0.27 4.44 10.60
CA GLU A 56 -1.21 5.43 11.12
C GLU A 56 -0.55 6.80 11.34
N SER A 57 -1.31 7.87 11.10
CA SER A 57 -0.89 9.23 11.43
C SER A 57 -0.98 9.44 12.94
N GLY A 58 -0.03 10.17 13.51
CA GLY A 58 -0.10 10.54 14.92
C GLY A 58 1.23 11.08 15.45
N THR A 59 1.27 11.33 16.75
CA THR A 59 2.50 11.75 17.44
C THR A 59 3.08 10.55 18.17
N LEU A 60 4.38 10.33 18.00
CA LEU A 60 5.12 9.35 18.79
C LEU A 60 5.28 9.89 20.22
N THR A 61 4.47 9.33 21.12
CA THR A 61 4.43 9.71 22.54
C THR A 61 4.83 8.56 23.46
N GLY A 62 4.50 7.32 23.09
CA GLY A 62 4.91 6.09 23.76
C GLY A 62 6.09 5.48 23.04
N LEU A 63 7.28 5.99 23.33
CA LEU A 63 8.54 5.50 22.76
C LEU A 63 9.24 4.55 23.73
N PRO A 64 9.77 3.43 23.23
CA PRO A 64 10.53 2.51 24.06
C PRO A 64 11.85 3.18 24.50
N SER A 65 12.38 2.72 25.62
CA SER A 65 13.74 3.04 26.05
C SER A 65 14.60 1.78 25.96
N MET A 66 15.91 1.98 25.83
CA MET A 66 16.89 0.90 25.91
C MET A 66 17.70 1.08 27.19
N THR A 67 17.83 0.02 27.97
CA THR A 67 18.75 -0.01 29.11
C THR A 67 20.03 -0.71 28.70
N VAL A 68 21.16 -0.07 28.98
CA VAL A 68 22.50 -0.58 28.66
C VAL A 68 23.26 -0.73 29.97
N GLN A 69 23.90 -1.88 30.12
CA GLN A 69 24.63 -2.24 31.33
C GLN A 69 26.08 -2.51 30.97
N PHE A 70 26.98 -1.73 31.55
CA PHE A 70 28.42 -1.90 31.45
C PHE A 70 28.90 -2.69 32.66
N SER A 71 29.64 -3.77 32.43
CA SER A 71 30.21 -4.59 33.50
C SER A 71 31.65 -4.99 33.18
N GLY A 72 32.47 -5.09 34.22
CA GLY A 72 33.88 -5.46 34.09
C GLY A 72 34.47 -5.87 35.43
N SER A 73 35.61 -6.55 35.40
CA SER A 73 36.29 -7.00 36.63
C SER A 73 36.90 -5.86 37.45
N CYS A 74 37.05 -4.68 36.83
CA CYS A 74 37.74 -3.51 37.38
C CYS A 74 36.81 -2.37 37.80
N PHE A 75 35.49 -2.49 37.64
CA PHE A 75 34.52 -1.48 38.07
C PHE A 75 33.16 -2.12 38.41
N ASN A 76 32.38 -1.45 39.25
CA ASN A 76 31.02 -1.87 39.54
C ASN A 76 30.14 -1.69 38.31
N THR A 77 29.22 -2.62 38.08
CA THR A 77 28.22 -2.52 37.03
C THR A 77 27.56 -1.15 36.98
N VAL A 78 27.64 -0.48 35.83
CA VAL A 78 26.99 0.81 35.57
C VAL A 78 25.84 0.60 34.60
N THR A 79 24.67 1.14 34.93
CA THR A 79 23.48 1.06 34.09
C THR A 79 23.11 2.45 33.56
N ARG A 80 22.86 2.54 32.25
CA ARG A 80 22.40 3.76 31.59
C ARG A 80 21.14 3.48 30.77
N THR A 81 20.13 4.33 30.95
CA THR A 81 18.91 4.27 30.15
C THR A 81 18.97 5.30 29.03
N VAL A 82 18.83 4.83 27.79
CA VAL A 82 18.69 5.65 26.59
C VAL A 82 17.20 5.83 26.32
N THR A 83 16.73 7.06 26.38
CA THR A 83 15.35 7.45 26.09
C THR A 83 15.30 8.21 24.78
N ILE A 84 14.18 8.08 24.06
CA ILE A 84 13.90 8.86 22.86
C ILE A 84 12.94 9.98 23.28
N THR A 85 13.31 11.23 23.00
CA THR A 85 12.45 12.38 23.32
C THR A 85 11.16 12.30 22.50
N PRO A 86 9.98 12.28 23.15
CA PRO A 86 8.71 12.33 22.45
C PRO A 86 8.53 13.64 21.67
N GLY A 87 7.70 13.64 20.64
CA GLY A 87 7.31 14.87 19.93
C GLY A 87 7.48 14.81 18.41
N THR A 88 8.12 13.77 17.88
CA THR A 88 8.11 13.53 16.43
C THR A 88 6.69 13.20 15.98
N ARG A 89 6.16 14.01 15.05
CA ARG A 89 4.86 13.79 14.43
C ARG A 89 5.03 13.00 13.13
N ILE A 90 4.37 11.85 13.08
CA ILE A 90 4.27 11.02 11.88
C ILE A 90 2.99 11.41 11.14
N VAL A 91 3.13 11.72 9.85
CA VAL A 91 1.99 11.96 8.96
C VAL A 91 1.93 10.78 7.99
N ALA A 92 1.04 9.84 8.27
CA ALA A 92 0.64 8.83 7.31
C ALA A 92 -0.24 9.48 6.26
N ASN A 93 0.29 9.53 5.05
CA ASN A 93 -0.32 10.14 3.89
C ASN A 93 -1.36 9.16 3.28
N SER A 94 -2.57 9.13 3.82
CA SER A 94 -3.69 8.32 3.30
C SER A 94 -4.71 9.17 2.53
N CYS A 95 -5.41 8.55 1.58
CA CYS A 95 -6.54 9.17 0.90
C CYS A 95 -7.87 8.72 1.50
N THR A 96 -8.85 9.63 1.55
CA THR A 96 -10.26 9.32 1.79
C THR A 96 -10.96 9.14 0.47
N VAL A 97 -11.54 7.96 0.23
CA VAL A 97 -12.36 7.70 -0.96
C VAL A 97 -13.71 8.40 -0.81
N THR A 98 -14.05 9.28 -1.75
CA THR A 98 -15.30 10.06 -1.72
C THR A 98 -16.43 9.42 -2.53
N THR A 99 -16.11 8.44 -3.38
CA THR A 99 -17.08 7.60 -4.08
C THR A 99 -16.88 6.13 -3.71
N PRO A 100 -17.38 5.69 -2.54
CA PRO A 100 -17.20 4.31 -2.09
C PRO A 100 -17.98 3.30 -2.95
N HIS A 101 -19.04 3.76 -3.62
CA HIS A 101 -19.83 2.99 -4.56
C HIS A 101 -20.01 3.80 -5.84
N VAL A 102 -19.69 3.20 -6.99
CA VAL A 102 -19.86 3.83 -8.30
C VAL A 102 -20.69 2.90 -9.17
N GLU A 103 -21.91 3.34 -9.51
CA GLU A 103 -22.77 2.64 -10.44
C GLU A 103 -22.59 3.24 -11.85
N ALA A 104 -22.20 2.40 -12.81
CA ALA A 104 -21.99 2.79 -14.20
C ALA A 104 -23.05 2.12 -15.08
N ALA A 105 -24.16 2.81 -15.32
CA ALA A 105 -25.25 2.31 -16.16
C ALA A 105 -24.87 2.34 -17.64
N LEU A 106 -24.58 1.17 -18.22
CA LEU A 106 -24.33 1.04 -19.66
C LEU A 106 -25.65 1.07 -20.44
N PRO A 107 -25.74 1.84 -21.53
CA PRO A 107 -26.91 1.78 -22.39
C PRO A 107 -27.02 0.39 -23.06
N PRO A 108 -28.23 -0.03 -23.47
CA PRO A 108 -28.41 -1.27 -24.22
C PRO A 108 -27.64 -1.23 -25.54
N VAL A 109 -27.01 -2.36 -25.91
CA VAL A 109 -26.27 -2.51 -27.16
C VAL A 109 -26.95 -3.53 -28.07
N ARG A 110 -26.93 -3.29 -29.38
CA ARG A 110 -27.44 -4.24 -30.37
C ARG A 110 -26.41 -5.34 -30.62
N LEU A 111 -26.88 -6.57 -30.81
CA LEU A 111 -26.04 -7.73 -31.13
C LEU A 111 -25.09 -7.47 -32.31
N ALA A 112 -25.55 -6.78 -33.35
CA ALA A 112 -24.75 -6.43 -34.52
C ALA A 112 -23.50 -5.60 -34.18
N SER A 113 -23.57 -4.74 -33.15
CA SER A 113 -22.44 -3.93 -32.68
C SER A 113 -21.36 -4.74 -31.94
N LEU A 114 -21.62 -6.03 -31.67
CA LEU A 114 -20.72 -6.95 -30.96
C LEU A 114 -20.16 -8.04 -31.88
N LEU A 115 -20.46 -7.98 -33.17
CA LEU A 115 -19.91 -8.89 -34.17
C LEU A 115 -18.77 -8.20 -34.95
N PRO A 116 -17.73 -8.95 -35.36
CA PRO A 116 -17.44 -10.34 -35.00
C PRO A 116 -16.98 -10.48 -33.53
N VAL A 117 -16.76 -11.72 -33.07
CA VAL A 117 -16.20 -11.99 -31.73
C VAL A 117 -14.89 -11.20 -31.54
N GLY A 118 -14.73 -10.57 -30.38
CA GLY A 118 -13.63 -9.67 -30.06
C GLY A 118 -13.94 -8.19 -30.31
N ASN A 119 -15.08 -7.87 -30.92
CA ASN A 119 -15.48 -6.49 -31.15
C ASN A 119 -15.89 -5.78 -29.84
N VAL A 120 -15.63 -4.48 -29.78
CA VAL A 120 -15.93 -3.61 -28.64
C VAL A 120 -17.04 -2.63 -29.05
N SER A 121 -18.07 -2.48 -28.22
CA SER A 121 -19.20 -1.61 -28.50
C SER A 121 -18.81 -0.13 -28.58
N ALA A 122 -19.54 0.64 -29.40
CA ALA A 122 -19.46 2.09 -29.38
C ALA A 122 -20.13 2.66 -28.12
N GLU A 123 -21.24 2.03 -27.72
CA GLU A 123 -21.99 2.24 -26.50
C GLU A 123 -21.08 2.09 -25.28
N ARG A 124 -21.13 3.08 -24.39
CA ARG A 124 -20.26 3.17 -23.22
C ARG A 124 -20.95 3.86 -22.06
N ALA A 125 -20.42 3.62 -20.85
CA ALA A 125 -20.71 4.42 -19.67
C ALA A 125 -19.41 5.08 -19.19
N ASP A 126 -19.45 6.39 -18.99
CA ASP A 126 -18.33 7.16 -18.45
C ASP A 126 -18.62 7.47 -16.97
N PHE A 127 -17.65 7.24 -16.09
CA PHE A 127 -17.78 7.43 -14.65
C PHE A 127 -16.43 7.78 -14.03
N ASN A 128 -16.45 8.27 -12.78
CA ASN A 128 -15.23 8.68 -12.09
C ASN A 128 -15.11 7.95 -10.76
N ILE A 129 -13.88 7.54 -10.42
CA ILE A 129 -13.49 7.28 -9.03
C ILE A 129 -12.93 8.57 -8.46
N SER A 130 -13.41 8.99 -7.30
CA SER A 130 -12.96 10.20 -6.62
C SER A 130 -12.40 9.88 -5.24
N PHE A 131 -11.29 10.54 -4.92
CA PHE A 131 -10.68 10.47 -3.60
C PHE A 131 -9.96 11.78 -3.27
N SER A 132 -9.81 12.06 -1.98
CA SER A 132 -9.17 13.25 -1.42
C SER A 132 -7.95 12.83 -0.60
N CYS A 133 -6.79 13.45 -0.84
CA CYS A 133 -5.58 13.18 -0.06
C CYS A 133 -4.79 14.47 0.19
N PRO A 134 -3.82 14.45 1.13
CA PRO A 134 -2.75 15.43 1.15
C PRO A 134 -2.09 15.53 -0.23
N THR A 135 -1.70 16.73 -0.65
CA THR A 135 -1.18 16.96 -2.01
C THR A 135 0.23 16.39 -2.17
N GLY A 136 0.51 15.78 -3.33
CA GLY A 136 1.85 15.36 -3.73
C GLY A 136 2.23 13.91 -3.42
N ILE A 137 1.27 13.07 -3.01
CA ILE A 137 1.49 11.63 -2.81
C ILE A 137 1.34 10.93 -4.15
N GLY A 138 2.28 10.06 -4.53
CA GLY A 138 2.12 9.25 -5.74
C GLY A 138 0.99 8.24 -5.56
N VAL A 139 -0.09 8.37 -6.31
CA VAL A 139 -1.24 7.45 -6.21
C VAL A 139 -1.23 6.46 -7.37
N TYR A 140 -1.27 5.20 -7.01
CA TYR A 140 -1.51 4.08 -7.89
C TYR A 140 -2.83 3.41 -7.55
N ILE A 141 -3.45 2.77 -8.54
CA ILE A 141 -4.72 2.08 -8.39
C ILE A 141 -4.66 0.73 -9.09
N THR A 142 -5.33 -0.26 -8.52
CA THR A 142 -5.58 -1.57 -9.14
C THR A 142 -7.09 -1.82 -9.16
N LEU A 143 -7.61 -2.35 -10.26
CA LEU A 143 -8.98 -2.91 -10.28
C LEU A 143 -8.91 -4.43 -10.13
N THR A 144 -9.80 -4.99 -9.33
CA THR A 144 -9.96 -6.43 -9.15
C THR A 144 -11.35 -6.84 -9.64
N ASP A 145 -11.42 -7.88 -10.44
CA ASP A 145 -12.69 -8.50 -10.83
C ASP A 145 -13.28 -9.22 -9.60
N ALA A 146 -14.41 -8.71 -9.09
CA ALA A 146 -15.00 -9.23 -7.85
C ALA A 146 -15.68 -10.59 -8.06
N THR A 147 -16.11 -10.88 -9.29
CA THR A 147 -16.70 -12.18 -9.62
C THR A 147 -15.63 -13.25 -9.81
N ARG A 148 -14.46 -12.86 -10.35
CA ARG A 148 -13.30 -13.74 -10.55
C ARG A 148 -12.01 -13.07 -10.06
N PRO A 149 -11.70 -13.12 -8.74
CA PRO A 149 -10.53 -12.43 -8.17
C PRO A 149 -9.16 -12.85 -8.75
N GLY A 150 -9.09 -14.01 -9.42
CA GLY A 150 -7.90 -14.48 -10.14
C GLY A 150 -7.74 -13.93 -11.57
N ASN A 151 -8.70 -13.12 -12.06
CA ASN A 151 -8.65 -12.55 -13.40
C ASN A 151 -7.48 -11.55 -13.52
N ARG A 152 -6.61 -11.78 -14.50
CA ARG A 152 -5.47 -10.91 -14.86
C ARG A 152 -5.54 -10.41 -16.29
N THR A 153 -6.74 -10.44 -16.89
CA THR A 153 -7.00 -9.98 -18.25
C THR A 153 -7.55 -8.55 -18.24
N ASN A 154 -7.98 -8.04 -19.40
CA ASN A 154 -8.68 -6.76 -19.55
C ASN A 154 -10.19 -6.92 -19.79
N ASN A 155 -10.73 -8.11 -19.49
CA ASN A 155 -12.14 -8.44 -19.64
C ASN A 155 -12.72 -8.69 -18.25
N LEU A 156 -13.59 -7.80 -17.79
CA LEU A 156 -14.35 -7.94 -16.55
C LEU A 156 -15.43 -8.99 -16.74
N SER A 157 -15.44 -10.01 -15.88
CA SER A 157 -16.43 -11.06 -15.94
C SER A 157 -17.80 -10.59 -15.44
N LEU A 158 -18.85 -11.18 -16.04
CA LEU A 158 -20.22 -10.91 -15.65
C LEU A 158 -20.55 -11.63 -14.35
N THR A 159 -21.38 -11.00 -13.50
CA THR A 159 -21.89 -11.64 -12.29
C THR A 159 -22.85 -12.79 -12.62
N PRO A 160 -23.02 -13.79 -11.73
CA PRO A 160 -23.85 -14.97 -11.99
C PRO A 160 -25.33 -14.69 -12.27
N ASP A 161 -25.84 -13.54 -11.85
CA ASP A 161 -27.22 -13.08 -12.08
C ASP A 161 -27.40 -12.36 -13.42
N SER A 162 -26.37 -12.31 -14.27
CA SER A 162 -26.47 -11.89 -15.66
C SER A 162 -27.15 -12.96 -16.52
N ALA A 163 -27.96 -12.52 -17.49
CA ALA A 163 -28.61 -13.42 -18.45
C ALA A 163 -27.90 -13.48 -19.81
N ALA A 164 -27.07 -12.49 -20.12
CA ALA A 164 -26.28 -12.48 -21.35
C ALA A 164 -25.11 -13.48 -21.30
N GLN A 165 -24.75 -14.04 -22.45
CA GLN A 165 -23.57 -14.91 -22.61
C GLN A 165 -22.68 -14.44 -23.76
N GLY A 166 -21.41 -14.86 -23.76
CA GLY A 166 -20.45 -14.49 -24.81
C GLY A 166 -20.04 -13.02 -24.79
N ILE A 167 -20.27 -12.32 -23.67
CA ILE A 167 -19.93 -10.90 -23.46
C ILE A 167 -19.09 -10.78 -22.18
N ALA A 168 -18.15 -9.84 -22.18
CA ALA A 168 -17.54 -9.28 -20.98
C ALA A 168 -17.64 -7.75 -21.02
N LEU A 169 -17.26 -7.07 -19.93
CA LEU A 169 -17.07 -5.62 -19.95
C LEU A 169 -15.58 -5.27 -20.02
N ARG A 170 -15.25 -4.16 -20.67
CA ARG A 170 -13.90 -3.61 -20.71
C ARG A 170 -13.90 -2.24 -20.06
N LEU A 171 -13.06 -2.09 -19.04
CA LEU A 171 -12.81 -0.81 -18.38
C LEU A 171 -11.55 -0.17 -18.98
N SER A 172 -11.57 1.14 -19.17
CA SER A 172 -10.41 1.90 -19.66
C SER A 172 -10.24 3.21 -18.93
N SER A 173 -9.00 3.66 -18.76
CA SER A 173 -8.65 5.00 -18.28
C SER A 173 -7.89 5.74 -19.39
N GLY A 174 -8.34 6.95 -19.73
CA GLY A 174 -7.75 7.72 -20.83
C GLY A 174 -7.75 6.96 -22.18
N GLY A 175 -8.72 6.08 -22.40
CA GLY A 175 -8.81 5.21 -23.59
C GLY A 175 -7.93 3.96 -23.54
N THR A 176 -7.07 3.80 -22.54
CA THR A 176 -6.22 2.61 -22.37
C THR A 176 -6.97 1.52 -21.59
N PRO A 177 -7.12 0.30 -22.12
CA PRO A 177 -7.74 -0.81 -21.39
C PRO A 177 -7.00 -1.12 -20.08
N ILE A 178 -7.75 -1.30 -19.01
CA ILE A 178 -7.21 -1.65 -17.70
C ILE A 178 -7.06 -3.18 -17.61
N THR A 179 -5.92 -3.64 -17.13
CA THR A 179 -5.69 -5.04 -16.78
C THR A 179 -6.03 -5.26 -15.31
N PHE A 180 -6.83 -6.27 -15.00
CA PHE A 180 -7.21 -6.59 -13.63
C PHE A 180 -6.04 -7.16 -12.84
N GLY A 181 -6.00 -6.86 -11.54
CA GLY A 181 -4.99 -7.30 -10.59
C GLY A 181 -5.58 -8.02 -9.39
N ALA A 182 -4.73 -8.33 -8.41
CA ALA A 182 -5.18 -8.75 -7.10
C ALA A 182 -5.63 -7.54 -6.27
N ASP A 183 -6.51 -7.76 -5.30
CA ASP A 183 -6.85 -6.73 -4.31
C ASP A 183 -5.66 -6.57 -3.35
N SER A 184 -4.77 -5.61 -3.67
CA SER A 184 -3.54 -5.38 -2.92
C SER A 184 -3.03 -3.95 -3.09
N ALA A 185 -2.66 -3.33 -1.97
CA ALA A 185 -2.02 -2.02 -1.93
C ALA A 185 -0.48 -2.09 -2.03
N VAL A 186 0.09 -3.30 -2.15
CA VAL A 186 1.54 -3.51 -2.22
C VAL A 186 2.10 -2.88 -3.51
N ARG A 187 3.24 -2.19 -3.38
CA ARG A 187 3.96 -1.62 -4.51
C ARG A 187 4.29 -2.70 -5.55
N GLY A 188 3.96 -2.42 -6.82
CA GLY A 188 4.24 -3.35 -7.92
C GLY A 188 3.21 -4.47 -8.06
N ASN A 189 2.03 -4.34 -7.44
CA ASN A 189 0.91 -5.25 -7.67
C ASN A 189 0.61 -5.34 -9.19
N PRO A 190 0.55 -6.54 -9.80
CA PRO A 190 0.24 -6.66 -11.23
C PRO A 190 -1.10 -6.02 -11.60
N GLY A 191 -1.16 -5.31 -12.74
CA GLY A 191 -2.35 -4.57 -13.17
C GLY A 191 -2.51 -3.19 -12.51
N GLN A 192 -1.61 -2.83 -11.59
CA GLN A 192 -1.56 -1.49 -11.01
C GLN A 192 -1.10 -0.46 -12.05
N TRP A 193 -1.72 0.72 -12.06
CA TRP A 193 -1.27 1.85 -12.88
C TRP A 193 -1.19 3.14 -12.08
N TYR A 194 -0.34 4.06 -12.54
CA TYR A 194 -0.14 5.36 -11.93
C TYR A 194 -1.26 6.31 -12.34
N VAL A 195 -1.94 6.90 -11.35
CA VAL A 195 -2.96 7.92 -11.57
C VAL A 195 -2.32 9.30 -11.69
N GLY A 196 -1.30 9.57 -10.85
CA GLY A 196 -0.71 10.89 -10.71
C GLY A 196 -0.44 11.23 -9.24
N PRO A 197 0.17 12.40 -8.99
CA PRO A 197 0.24 12.95 -7.65
C PRO A 197 -1.16 13.30 -7.16
N SER A 198 -1.46 12.98 -5.90
CA SER A 198 -2.73 13.37 -5.28
C SER A 198 -2.88 14.88 -5.21
N ALA A 199 -4.12 15.33 -5.34
CA ALA A 199 -4.57 16.68 -5.03
C ALA A 199 -5.65 16.63 -3.93
N ALA A 200 -6.06 17.81 -3.46
CA ALA A 200 -7.17 17.95 -2.51
C ALA A 200 -8.42 17.17 -2.98
N THR A 201 -8.66 17.14 -4.30
CA THR A 201 -9.60 16.22 -4.93
C THR A 201 -8.95 15.64 -6.19
N THR A 202 -8.88 14.31 -6.27
CA THR A 202 -8.37 13.57 -7.43
C THR A 202 -9.51 12.81 -8.06
N LEU A 203 -9.62 12.89 -9.38
CA LEU A 203 -10.64 12.21 -10.19
C LEU A 203 -9.94 11.27 -11.17
N VAL A 204 -10.38 10.02 -11.19
CA VAL A 204 -9.93 9.00 -12.13
C VAL A 204 -11.07 8.72 -13.11
N PRO A 205 -11.03 9.30 -14.32
CA PRO A 205 -12.04 9.05 -15.33
C PRO A 205 -11.86 7.64 -15.89
N LEU A 206 -12.98 6.92 -15.91
CA LEU A 206 -13.09 5.56 -16.40
C LEU A 206 -14.24 5.46 -17.40
N THR A 207 -14.05 4.56 -18.36
CA THR A 207 -15.05 4.22 -19.36
C THR A 207 -15.27 2.72 -19.34
N ALA A 208 -16.53 2.28 -19.27
CA ALA A 208 -16.94 0.89 -19.48
C ALA A 208 -17.52 0.72 -20.89
N ARG A 209 -17.20 -0.39 -21.55
CA ARG A 209 -17.79 -0.84 -22.83
C ARG A 209 -18.06 -2.33 -22.81
N TYR A 210 -18.96 -2.80 -23.67
CA TYR A 210 -19.16 -4.23 -23.91
C TYR A 210 -18.07 -4.75 -24.85
N VAL A 211 -17.64 -6.00 -24.64
CA VAL A 211 -16.76 -6.73 -25.57
C VAL A 211 -17.28 -8.14 -25.78
N SER A 212 -17.38 -8.57 -27.03
CA SER A 212 -17.76 -9.96 -27.32
C SER A 212 -16.57 -10.90 -27.10
N THR A 213 -16.82 -12.00 -26.40
CA THR A 213 -15.82 -13.02 -26.07
C THR A 213 -16.15 -14.39 -26.65
N GLY A 214 -17.33 -14.53 -27.26
CA GLY A 214 -17.79 -15.73 -27.97
C GLY A 214 -19.13 -15.49 -28.64
N THR A 215 -19.89 -16.56 -28.89
CA THR A 215 -21.26 -16.45 -29.40
C THR A 215 -22.13 -15.69 -28.40
N VAL A 216 -22.64 -14.54 -28.82
CA VAL A 216 -23.40 -13.66 -27.94
C VAL A 216 -24.85 -14.13 -27.83
N ILE A 217 -25.31 -14.34 -26.59
CA ILE A 217 -26.72 -14.56 -26.26
C ILE A 217 -27.24 -13.27 -25.59
N PRO A 218 -28.28 -12.61 -26.14
CA PRO A 218 -28.85 -11.42 -25.55
C PRO A 218 -29.41 -11.65 -24.15
N GLY A 219 -29.25 -10.66 -23.27
CA GLY A 219 -29.77 -10.70 -21.91
C GLY A 219 -29.28 -9.52 -21.08
N ALA A 220 -29.67 -9.49 -19.81
CA ALA A 220 -29.16 -8.52 -18.85
C ALA A 220 -27.66 -8.75 -18.59
N VAL A 221 -26.89 -7.67 -18.52
CA VAL A 221 -25.45 -7.67 -18.24
C VAL A 221 -25.22 -6.95 -16.92
N ARG A 222 -24.61 -7.64 -15.97
CA ARG A 222 -24.20 -7.12 -14.67
C ARG A 222 -22.76 -7.55 -14.40
N ALA A 223 -21.98 -6.67 -13.79
CA ALA A 223 -20.58 -6.92 -13.48
C ALA A 223 -20.16 -6.16 -12.23
N LEU A 224 -19.13 -6.64 -11.54
CA LEU A 224 -18.64 -6.03 -10.31
C LEU A 224 -17.11 -6.03 -10.28
N ALA A 225 -16.54 -4.88 -9.98
CA ALA A 225 -15.11 -4.72 -9.75
C ALA A 225 -14.87 -3.93 -8.46
N THR A 226 -13.80 -4.25 -7.75
CA THR A 226 -13.29 -3.44 -6.63
C THR A 226 -12.08 -2.65 -7.09
N PHE A 227 -11.76 -1.57 -6.39
CA PHE A 227 -10.55 -0.81 -6.62
C PHE A 227 -9.75 -0.69 -5.34
N THR A 228 -8.43 -0.78 -5.47
CA THR A 228 -7.48 -0.71 -4.36
C THR A 228 -6.46 0.38 -4.65
N LEU A 229 -6.32 1.32 -3.71
CA LEU A 229 -5.34 2.40 -3.81
C LEU A 229 -4.00 1.97 -3.18
N SER A 230 -2.91 2.40 -3.78
CA SER A 230 -1.54 2.23 -3.27
C SER A 230 -0.83 3.59 -3.30
N TYR A 231 -0.27 3.97 -2.16
CA TYR A 231 0.39 5.27 -1.95
C TYR A 231 1.90 5.04 -1.95
N GLN A 232 2.62 5.72 -2.84
CA GLN A 232 4.00 5.41 -3.20
C GLN A 232 4.90 6.63 -3.29
#